data_AF-A0A0B7B4G3-F1
#
_entry.id   AF-A0A0B7B4G3-F1
#
_cell.length_a   1.000
_cell.length_b   1.000
_cell.length_c   1.000
_cell.angle_alpha   90.00
_cell.angle_beta   90.00
_cell.angle_gamma   90.00
#
_symmetry.space_group_name_H-M   'P 1'
#
loop_
_entity.id
_entity.type
_entity.pdbx_description
1 polymer ?
#
loop_
_entity_poly.entity_id
_entity_poly.type
_entity_poly.pdbx_seq_one_letter_code
_entity_poly.pdbx_strand_id
1 'polypeptide(L)'
;MKMYAAHAEQVKKETSQQHRDSCLALLIEGTSDDDTFAALLTITRLVRNNSFTEWDRKNILEAAGLGFLIKFVKSKSLRTCPHPGLYTSAILSFLSCWTVEPYIAQLPDIRELLDVVNDVISPDSCYNEDSSNDSCFSYKQMCRDVEEIVCNLAKHELGVEYLIQSQTLKFMFEYACSSSCQDVTFVLASLSAVVQTRGENVLNIDPDTFYTLMTMAVSRLEQTSVMEEKIASAKILTSFLTGVATIEINAQMDWVIKLVQVLHKLIRLKLAPDDCQGFLSLVCVLVSTAGPHVFNYDIREGCHFLKTVVAHISVEV
;
A
#
# COMPACT_ATOMS: atom_id res chain seq x y z
N MET A 1 -38.14 7.59 7.03
CA MET A 1 -36.72 7.20 6.87
C MET A 1 -36.29 7.08 5.40
N LYS A 2 -36.97 6.29 4.54
CA LYS A 2 -36.62 6.18 3.10
C LYS A 2 -36.63 7.52 2.31
N MET A 3 -37.54 8.44 2.65
CA MET A 3 -37.66 9.74 1.96
C MET A 3 -36.50 10.71 2.29
N TYR A 4 -35.92 10.62 3.49
CA TYR A 4 -34.75 11.41 3.89
C TYR A 4 -33.45 10.90 3.26
N ALA A 5 -33.32 9.58 3.10
CA ALA A 5 -32.17 8.97 2.41
C ALA A 5 -32.13 9.38 0.92
N ALA A 6 -33.27 9.34 0.24
CA ALA A 6 -33.37 9.75 -1.16
C ALA A 6 -33.02 11.23 -1.37
N HIS A 7 -33.47 12.12 -0.47
CA HIS A 7 -33.12 13.54 -0.53
C HIS A 7 -31.63 13.78 -0.25
N ALA A 8 -31.03 13.05 0.70
CA ALA A 8 -29.61 13.17 0.99
C ALA A 8 -28.73 12.67 -0.18
N GLU A 9 -29.12 11.58 -0.84
CA GLU A 9 -28.45 11.08 -2.05
C GLU A 9 -28.56 12.07 -3.22
N GLN A 10 -29.73 12.69 -3.39
CA GLN A 10 -29.95 13.67 -4.45
C GLN A 10 -29.11 14.94 -4.25
N VAL A 11 -29.08 15.49 -3.03
CA VAL A 11 -28.23 16.63 -2.69
C VAL A 11 -26.75 16.30 -2.90
N LYS A 12 -26.31 15.11 -2.47
CA LYS A 12 -24.92 14.66 -2.66
C LYS A 12 -24.56 14.59 -4.15
N LYS A 13 -25.48 14.12 -5.00
CA LYS A 13 -25.29 14.02 -6.45
C LYS A 13 -25.20 15.40 -7.12
N GLU A 14 -26.05 16.34 -6.71
CA GLU A 14 -26.04 17.73 -7.20
C GLU A 14 -24.75 18.47 -6.81
N THR A 15 -24.28 18.32 -5.55
CA THR A 15 -23.01 18.89 -5.10
C THR A 15 -21.81 18.27 -5.84
N SER A 16 -21.80 16.95 -6.04
CA SER A 16 -20.75 16.26 -6.80
C SER A 16 -20.66 16.76 -8.25
N GLN A 17 -21.82 17.00 -8.87
CA GLN A 17 -21.92 17.52 -10.23
C GLN A 17 -21.36 18.94 -10.35
N GLN A 18 -21.66 19.84 -9.42
CA GLN A 18 -21.08 21.19 -9.41
C GLN A 18 -19.55 21.17 -9.28
N HIS A 19 -19.03 20.30 -8.41
CA HIS A 19 -17.58 20.14 -8.26
C HIS A 19 -16.95 19.55 -9.53
N ARG A 20 -17.58 18.56 -10.17
CA ARG A 20 -17.13 18.00 -11.44
C ARG A 20 -17.05 19.07 -12.52
N ASP A 21 -18.13 19.83 -12.72
CA ASP A 21 -18.18 20.85 -13.77
C ASP A 21 -17.11 21.94 -13.53
N SER A 22 -16.81 22.26 -12.27
CA SER A 22 -15.70 23.14 -11.91
C SER A 22 -14.33 22.56 -12.28
N CYS A 23 -14.11 21.27 -12.02
CA CYS A 23 -12.88 20.58 -12.43
C CYS A 23 -12.71 20.55 -13.95
N LEU A 24 -13.78 20.30 -14.69
CA LEU A 24 -13.75 20.28 -16.16
C LEU A 24 -13.45 21.67 -16.73
N ALA A 25 -14.02 22.73 -16.15
CA ALA A 25 -13.71 24.10 -16.54
C ALA A 25 -12.21 24.41 -16.36
N LEU A 26 -11.62 24.03 -15.23
CA LEU A 26 -10.17 24.20 -14.98
C LEU A 26 -9.30 23.49 -16.03
N LEU A 27 -9.68 22.29 -16.46
CA LEU A 27 -8.95 21.56 -17.50
C LEU A 27 -9.10 22.19 -18.89
N ILE A 28 -10.26 22.77 -19.19
CA ILE A 28 -10.53 23.42 -20.48
C ILE A 28 -9.87 24.80 -20.57
N GLU A 29 -9.86 25.55 -19.47
CA GLU A 29 -9.30 26.90 -19.39
C GLU A 29 -7.76 26.89 -19.34
N GLY A 30 -7.14 25.77 -18.98
CA GLY A 30 -5.68 25.62 -18.95
C GLY A 30 -5.08 25.69 -20.36
N THR A 31 -4.36 26.76 -20.67
CA THR A 31 -3.74 26.96 -22.00
C THR A 31 -2.22 26.79 -21.99
N SER A 32 -1.61 26.82 -20.81
CA SER A 32 -0.18 26.61 -20.59
C SER A 32 0.11 25.41 -19.69
N ASP A 33 1.38 24.97 -19.69
CA ASP A 33 1.87 23.92 -18.80
C ASP A 33 1.67 24.28 -17.31
N ASP A 34 1.83 25.56 -16.96
CA ASP A 34 1.66 26.06 -15.60
C ASP A 34 0.18 26.12 -15.20
N ASP A 35 -0.71 26.49 -16.12
CA ASP A 35 -2.16 26.41 -15.87
C ASP A 35 -2.62 24.97 -15.70
N THR A 36 -2.10 24.06 -16.53
CA THR A 36 -2.37 22.61 -16.44
C THR A 36 -1.93 22.08 -15.07
N PHE A 37 -0.73 22.46 -14.62
CA PHE A 37 -0.24 22.11 -13.29
C PHE A 37 -1.11 22.66 -12.16
N ALA A 38 -1.48 23.94 -12.20
CA ALA A 38 -2.34 24.57 -11.21
C ALA A 38 -3.75 23.93 -11.18
N ALA A 39 -4.30 23.59 -12.34
CA ALA A 39 -5.54 22.87 -12.49
C ALA A 39 -5.46 21.49 -11.83
N LEU A 40 -4.42 20.70 -12.13
CA LEU A 40 -4.23 19.36 -11.55
C LEU A 40 -4.13 19.40 -10.02
N LEU A 41 -3.40 20.35 -9.45
CA LEU A 41 -3.32 20.52 -7.99
C LEU A 41 -4.67 20.88 -7.38
N THR A 42 -5.39 21.81 -8.00
CA THR A 42 -6.71 22.24 -7.52
C THR A 42 -7.71 21.09 -7.57
N ILE A 43 -7.73 20.35 -8.67
CA ILE A 43 -8.60 19.20 -8.86
C ILE A 43 -8.24 18.08 -7.88
N THR A 44 -6.95 17.77 -7.69
CA THR A 44 -6.50 16.78 -6.69
C THR A 44 -7.00 17.13 -5.30
N ARG A 45 -6.87 18.39 -4.90
CA ARG A 45 -7.37 18.88 -3.60
C ARG A 45 -8.89 18.78 -3.51
N LEU A 46 -9.63 19.10 -4.57
CA LEU A 46 -11.08 18.96 -4.60
C LEU A 46 -11.48 17.49 -4.45
N VAL A 47 -10.86 16.58 -5.19
CA VAL A 47 -11.17 15.14 -5.18
C VAL A 47 -10.84 14.48 -3.85
N ARG A 48 -9.73 14.86 -3.20
CA ARG A 48 -9.40 14.34 -1.86
C ARG A 48 -10.37 14.84 -0.77
N ASN A 49 -10.88 16.07 -0.90
CA ASN A 49 -11.70 16.71 0.14
C ASN A 49 -13.21 16.58 -0.05
N ASN A 50 -13.68 16.14 -1.22
CA ASN A 50 -15.10 16.08 -1.54
C ASN A 50 -15.51 14.68 -2.01
N SER A 51 -16.80 14.38 -1.86
CA SER A 51 -17.37 13.15 -2.44
C SER A 51 -17.59 13.33 -3.94
N PHE A 52 -16.78 12.68 -4.75
CA PHE A 52 -17.02 12.48 -6.18
C PHE A 52 -17.57 11.08 -6.43
N THR A 53 -18.51 10.94 -7.36
CA THR A 53 -18.92 9.61 -7.84
C THR A 53 -17.86 9.01 -8.78
N GLU A 54 -17.88 7.69 -8.96
CA GLU A 54 -17.04 6.99 -9.96
C GLU A 54 -17.20 7.62 -11.35
N TRP A 55 -18.43 7.96 -11.73
CA TRP A 55 -18.74 8.61 -13.00
C TRP A 55 -18.09 10.00 -13.13
N ASP A 56 -18.10 10.79 -12.06
CA ASP A 56 -17.45 12.11 -12.07
C ASP A 56 -15.94 11.98 -12.20
N ARG A 57 -15.33 11.05 -11.45
CA ARG A 57 -13.89 10.77 -11.53
C ARG A 57 -13.50 10.32 -12.94
N LYS A 58 -14.29 9.44 -13.57
CA LYS A 58 -14.07 9.00 -14.94
C LYS A 58 -14.07 10.15 -15.93
N ASN A 59 -15.08 11.02 -15.90
CA ASN A 59 -15.16 12.17 -16.80
C ASN A 59 -13.97 13.13 -16.63
N ILE A 60 -13.55 13.38 -15.38
CA ILE A 60 -12.40 14.26 -15.11
C ILE A 60 -11.11 13.65 -15.67
N LEU A 61 -10.89 12.35 -15.51
CA LEU A 61 -9.69 11.71 -16.04
C LEU A 61 -9.69 11.65 -17.57
N GLU A 62 -10.83 11.36 -18.18
CA GLU A 62 -10.98 11.37 -19.65
C GLU A 62 -10.69 12.76 -20.22
N ALA A 63 -11.16 13.82 -19.55
CA ALA A 63 -10.86 15.20 -19.93
C ALA A 63 -9.38 15.57 -19.72
N ALA A 64 -8.74 15.09 -18.65
CA ALA A 64 -7.32 15.34 -18.38
C ALA A 64 -6.39 14.57 -19.33
N GLY A 65 -6.81 13.38 -19.78
CA GLY A 65 -6.07 12.50 -20.68
C GLY A 65 -4.87 11.83 -20.01
N LEU A 66 -5.06 10.60 -19.51
CA LEU A 66 -4.00 9.84 -18.82
C LEU A 66 -2.69 9.74 -19.61
N GLY A 67 -2.76 9.32 -20.88
CA GLY A 67 -1.58 9.22 -21.74
C GLY A 67 -0.89 10.56 -22.02
N PHE A 68 -1.64 11.69 -22.00
CA PHE A 68 -1.04 13.02 -22.07
C PHE A 68 -0.25 13.33 -20.80
N LEU A 69 -0.84 13.10 -19.62
CA LEU A 69 -0.19 13.34 -18.33
C LEU A 69 1.10 12.52 -18.18
N ILE A 70 1.10 11.25 -18.57
CA ILE A 70 2.29 10.39 -18.47
C ILE A 70 3.39 10.85 -19.43
N LYS A 71 3.04 11.17 -20.68
CA LYS A 71 3.99 11.76 -21.65
C LYS A 71 4.53 13.09 -21.17
N PHE A 72 3.69 13.89 -20.51
CA PHE A 72 4.08 15.17 -19.94
C PHE A 72 5.18 14.98 -18.89
N VAL A 73 4.98 14.07 -17.92
CA VAL A 73 6.03 13.71 -16.92
C VAL A 73 7.32 13.26 -17.60
N LYS A 74 7.23 12.29 -18.52
CA LYS A 74 8.40 11.72 -19.22
C LYS A 74 9.15 12.76 -20.06
N SER A 75 8.47 13.77 -20.62
CA SER A 75 9.09 14.80 -21.45
C SER A 75 9.76 15.92 -20.65
N LYS A 76 9.16 16.31 -19.51
CA LYS A 76 9.59 17.47 -18.70
C LYS A 76 10.61 17.11 -17.63
N SER A 77 10.67 15.84 -17.20
CA SER A 77 11.75 15.34 -16.36
C SER A 77 13.13 15.52 -17.01
N LEU A 78 13.18 15.65 -18.34
CA LEU A 78 14.43 15.58 -19.08
C LEU A 78 15.11 16.91 -19.44
N ARG A 79 14.44 18.09 -19.60
CA ARG A 79 15.11 19.19 -20.35
C ARG A 79 14.96 20.68 -19.98
N THR A 80 14.00 21.18 -19.19
CA THR A 80 13.86 22.67 -19.09
C THR A 80 13.26 23.24 -17.80
N CYS A 81 12.88 22.44 -16.80
CA CYS A 81 12.26 22.98 -15.58
C CYS A 81 13.30 23.12 -14.46
N PRO A 82 13.35 24.26 -13.73
CA PRO A 82 14.22 24.41 -12.56
C PRO A 82 13.92 23.42 -11.43
N HIS A 83 12.72 22.81 -11.41
CA HIS A 83 12.30 21.81 -10.44
C HIS A 83 11.63 20.61 -11.14
N PRO A 84 12.41 19.66 -11.71
CA PRO A 84 11.86 18.52 -12.46
C PRO A 84 10.92 17.62 -11.63
N GLY A 85 11.09 17.60 -10.29
CA GLY A 85 10.19 16.89 -9.37
C GLY A 85 8.80 17.52 -9.22
N LEU A 86 8.62 18.79 -9.55
CA LEU A 86 7.38 19.53 -9.28
C LEU A 86 6.19 18.98 -10.09
N TYR A 87 6.32 18.92 -11.41
CA TYR A 87 5.25 18.38 -12.27
C TYR A 87 5.03 16.88 -12.03
N THR A 88 6.11 16.13 -11.81
CA THR A 88 6.04 14.70 -11.46
C THR A 88 5.22 14.51 -10.19
N SER A 89 5.48 15.30 -9.15
CA SER A 89 4.73 15.26 -7.90
C SER A 89 3.25 15.58 -8.11
N ALA A 90 2.90 16.65 -8.82
CA ALA A 90 1.48 16.98 -9.02
C ALA A 90 0.73 15.91 -9.82
N ILE A 91 1.37 15.33 -10.83
CA ILE A 91 0.75 14.29 -11.65
C ILE A 91 0.61 12.99 -10.85
N LEU A 92 1.59 12.60 -10.05
CA LEU A 92 1.46 11.45 -9.16
C LEU A 92 0.38 11.69 -8.09
N SER A 93 0.33 12.87 -7.48
CA SER A 93 -0.73 13.24 -6.51
C SER A 93 -2.12 13.24 -7.13
N PHE A 94 -2.23 13.66 -8.39
CA PHE A 94 -3.45 13.51 -9.16
C PHE A 94 -3.74 12.03 -9.32
N LEU A 95 -2.90 11.26 -10.00
CA LEU A 95 -3.16 9.87 -10.36
C LEU A 95 -3.41 8.95 -9.16
N SER A 96 -2.75 9.16 -8.01
CA SER A 96 -3.01 8.40 -6.78
C SER A 96 -4.49 8.46 -6.37
N CYS A 97 -5.16 9.59 -6.57
CA CYS A 97 -6.59 9.74 -6.33
C CYS A 97 -7.49 8.95 -7.28
N TRP A 98 -7.01 8.60 -8.49
CA TRP A 98 -7.81 7.85 -9.46
C TRP A 98 -7.56 6.36 -9.39
N THR A 99 -6.36 5.90 -9.04
CA THR A 99 -6.01 4.47 -9.00
C THR A 99 -6.91 3.60 -8.12
N VAL A 100 -7.68 4.21 -7.21
CA VAL A 100 -8.74 3.55 -6.42
C VAL A 100 -9.86 2.96 -7.28
N GLU A 101 -10.04 3.46 -8.51
CA GLU A 101 -11.12 3.05 -9.41
C GLU A 101 -10.71 1.84 -10.26
N PRO A 102 -11.50 0.74 -10.29
CA PRO A 102 -11.12 -0.50 -10.98
C PRO A 102 -10.86 -0.34 -12.48
N TYR A 103 -11.54 0.60 -13.15
CA TYR A 103 -11.37 0.81 -14.59
C TYR A 103 -9.99 1.36 -14.95
N ILE A 104 -9.29 2.00 -14.00
CA ILE A 104 -7.95 2.55 -14.22
C ILE A 104 -6.98 1.45 -14.60
N ALA A 105 -7.04 0.31 -13.91
CA ALA A 105 -6.22 -0.85 -14.22
C ALA A 105 -6.49 -1.44 -15.62
N GLN A 106 -7.54 -1.01 -16.33
CA GLN A 106 -7.83 -1.45 -17.70
C GLN A 106 -7.27 -0.48 -18.75
N LEU A 107 -6.76 0.68 -18.35
CA LEU A 107 -6.21 1.66 -19.27
C LEU A 107 -4.83 1.21 -19.79
N PRO A 108 -4.56 1.33 -21.10
CA PRO A 108 -3.30 0.86 -21.69
C PRO A 108 -2.10 1.64 -21.16
N ASP A 109 -2.29 2.90 -20.77
CA ASP A 109 -1.21 3.78 -20.31
C ASP A 109 -0.71 3.42 -18.90
N ILE A 110 -1.35 2.49 -18.16
CA ILE A 110 -0.91 2.10 -16.81
C ILE A 110 0.50 1.56 -16.78
N ARG A 111 0.91 0.82 -17.81
CA ARG A 111 2.29 0.33 -17.87
C ARG A 111 3.29 1.48 -17.92
N GLU A 112 2.97 2.54 -18.68
CA GLU A 112 3.83 3.72 -18.76
C GLU A 112 3.83 4.54 -17.45
N LEU A 113 2.72 4.53 -16.71
CA LEU A 113 2.67 5.08 -15.34
C LEU A 113 3.58 4.30 -14.40
N LEU A 114 3.60 2.96 -14.50
CA LEU A 114 4.46 2.14 -13.64
C LEU A 114 5.95 2.39 -13.88
N ASP A 115 6.36 2.76 -15.09
CA ASP A 115 7.74 3.22 -15.34
C ASP A 115 8.06 4.45 -14.49
N VAL A 116 7.18 5.46 -14.49
CA VAL A 116 7.34 6.68 -13.69
C VAL A 116 7.35 6.37 -12.20
N VAL A 117 6.46 5.47 -11.76
CA VAL A 117 6.42 4.98 -10.38
C VAL A 117 7.76 4.38 -9.98
N ASN A 118 8.29 3.47 -10.80
CA ASN A 118 9.56 2.80 -10.54
C ASN A 118 10.74 3.79 -10.51
N ASP A 119 10.76 4.78 -11.41
CA ASP A 119 11.81 5.81 -11.44
C ASP A 119 11.85 6.62 -10.13
N VAL A 120 10.69 6.87 -9.51
CA VAL A 120 10.63 7.60 -8.23
C VAL A 120 11.18 6.78 -7.07
N ILE A 121 10.77 5.52 -6.93
CA ILE A 121 11.14 4.68 -5.77
C ILE A 121 12.44 3.89 -5.96
N SER A 122 13.06 3.99 -7.14
CA SER A 122 14.36 3.39 -7.42
C SER A 122 15.44 3.88 -6.44
N PRO A 123 16.36 3.01 -6.00
CA PRO A 123 17.52 3.43 -5.21
C PRO A 123 18.35 4.55 -5.86
N ASP A 124 18.41 4.56 -7.19
CA ASP A 124 19.15 5.55 -8.00
C ASP A 124 18.28 6.74 -8.44
N SER A 125 17.14 6.96 -7.77
CA SER A 125 16.19 8.02 -8.09
C SER A 125 16.86 9.39 -8.04
N CYS A 126 16.83 10.10 -9.17
CA CYS A 126 17.33 11.49 -9.26
C CYS A 126 16.49 12.48 -8.44
N TYR A 127 15.35 12.04 -7.90
CA TYR A 127 14.51 12.85 -7.02
C TYR A 127 14.96 12.78 -5.55
N ASN A 128 15.88 11.87 -5.21
CA ASN A 128 16.40 11.68 -3.85
C ASN A 128 17.47 12.74 -3.47
N GLU A 129 17.91 13.56 -4.42
CA GLU A 129 18.81 14.68 -4.21
C GLU A 129 18.03 16.00 -4.10
N ASP A 130 17.53 16.36 -2.91
CA ASP A 130 17.52 17.78 -2.49
C ASP A 130 17.03 17.99 -1.04
N SER A 131 17.95 18.55 -0.25
CA SER A 131 17.83 18.92 1.16
C SER A 131 17.55 20.41 1.35
N SER A 132 16.76 21.05 0.48
CA SER A 132 16.29 22.41 0.69
C SER A 132 14.84 22.40 1.17
N ASN A 133 14.67 22.69 2.47
CA ASN A 133 13.40 22.85 3.14
C ASN A 133 12.44 23.79 2.38
N ASP A 134 11.14 23.47 2.45
CA ASP A 134 9.97 24.33 2.14
C ASP A 134 9.39 24.41 0.72
N SER A 135 9.70 23.49 -0.20
CA SER A 135 8.76 23.26 -1.31
C SER A 135 7.69 22.24 -0.92
N CYS A 136 6.42 22.58 -1.13
CA CYS A 136 5.25 21.68 -0.94
C CYS A 136 5.36 20.37 -1.77
N PHE A 137 6.32 20.31 -2.68
CA PHE A 137 6.58 19.25 -3.66
C PHE A 137 7.88 18.53 -3.29
N SER A 138 7.83 17.80 -2.16
CA SER A 138 8.98 17.03 -1.70
C SER A 138 8.99 15.64 -2.32
N TYR A 139 10.18 15.07 -2.52
CA TYR A 139 10.37 13.65 -2.84
C TYR A 139 9.52 12.73 -1.95
N LYS A 140 9.37 13.07 -0.67
CA LYS A 140 8.52 12.34 0.29
C LYS A 140 7.05 12.29 -0.14
N GLN A 141 6.52 13.37 -0.71
CA GLN A 141 5.14 13.39 -1.20
C GLN A 141 4.99 12.47 -2.43
N MET A 142 5.96 12.51 -3.35
CA MET A 142 5.98 11.60 -4.50
C MET A 142 5.98 10.13 -4.06
N CYS A 143 6.80 9.78 -3.06
CA CYS A 143 6.83 8.42 -2.54
C CYS A 143 5.49 8.00 -1.93
N ARG A 144 4.81 8.88 -1.18
CA ARG A 144 3.47 8.59 -0.63
C ARG A 144 2.43 8.37 -1.73
N ASP A 145 2.48 9.16 -2.79
CA ASP A 145 1.57 8.99 -3.92
C ASP A 145 1.86 7.69 -4.68
N VAL A 146 3.14 7.31 -4.82
CA VAL A 146 3.54 6.01 -5.36
C VAL A 146 3.04 4.86 -4.49
N GLU A 147 3.22 4.94 -3.17
CA GLU A 147 2.69 3.97 -2.22
C GLU A 147 1.18 3.77 -2.46
N GLU A 148 0.41 4.87 -2.49
CA GLU A 148 -1.04 4.85 -2.71
C GLU A 148 -1.42 4.24 -4.08
N ILE A 149 -0.71 4.60 -5.16
CA ILE A 149 -0.89 4.02 -6.50
C ILE A 149 -0.70 2.51 -6.48
N VAL A 150 0.43 2.03 -5.95
CA VAL A 150 0.75 0.60 -5.92
C VAL A 150 -0.27 -0.16 -5.08
N CYS A 151 -0.61 0.36 -3.90
CA CYS A 151 -1.59 -0.26 -3.01
C CYS A 151 -2.97 -0.38 -3.67
N ASN A 152 -3.41 0.64 -4.40
CA ASN A 152 -4.70 0.60 -5.09
C ASN A 152 -4.68 -0.37 -6.29
N LEU A 153 -3.62 -0.36 -7.09
CA LEU A 153 -3.47 -1.33 -8.18
C LEU A 153 -3.42 -2.78 -7.67
N ALA A 154 -2.78 -3.02 -6.53
CA ALA A 154 -2.70 -4.35 -5.91
C ALA A 154 -4.07 -4.92 -5.47
N LYS A 155 -5.11 -4.09 -5.35
CA LYS A 155 -6.49 -4.55 -5.04
C LYS A 155 -7.20 -5.15 -6.25
N HIS A 156 -6.64 -5.02 -7.45
CA HIS A 156 -7.28 -5.44 -8.70
C HIS A 156 -6.42 -6.46 -9.44
N GLU A 157 -7.06 -7.48 -10.02
CA GLU A 157 -6.37 -8.59 -10.65
C GLU A 157 -5.41 -8.15 -11.79
N LEU A 158 -5.91 -7.31 -12.70
CA LEU A 158 -5.11 -6.72 -13.78
C LEU A 158 -4.02 -5.78 -13.25
N GLY A 159 -4.30 -5.04 -12.17
CA GLY A 159 -3.32 -4.16 -11.54
C GLY A 159 -2.13 -4.95 -11.01
N VAL A 160 -2.38 -6.08 -10.34
CA VAL A 160 -1.34 -7.01 -9.88
C VAL A 160 -0.51 -7.55 -11.05
N GLU A 161 -1.15 -7.91 -12.17
CA GLU A 161 -0.43 -8.37 -13.36
C GLU A 161 0.54 -7.31 -13.91
N TYR A 162 0.11 -6.05 -13.97
CA TYR A 162 0.98 -4.96 -14.41
C TYR A 162 2.12 -4.70 -13.42
N LEU A 163 1.85 -4.73 -12.11
CA LEU A 163 2.88 -4.57 -11.07
C LEU A 163 3.99 -5.64 -11.18
N ILE A 164 3.61 -6.88 -11.51
CA ILE A 164 4.55 -7.99 -11.74
C ILE A 164 5.34 -7.78 -13.04
N GLN A 165 4.64 -7.49 -14.14
CA GLN A 165 5.27 -7.31 -15.46
C GLN A 165 6.26 -6.15 -15.48
N SER A 166 5.95 -5.05 -14.78
CA SER A 166 6.82 -3.88 -14.65
C SER A 166 7.85 -3.99 -13.54
N GLN A 167 7.98 -5.14 -12.86
CA GLN A 167 8.89 -5.37 -11.73
C GLN A 167 8.72 -4.37 -10.57
N THR A 168 7.56 -3.69 -10.48
CA THR A 168 7.29 -2.66 -9.47
C THR A 168 7.33 -3.23 -8.06
N LEU A 169 6.93 -4.49 -7.87
CA LEU A 169 7.00 -5.15 -6.56
C LEU A 169 8.44 -5.29 -6.04
N LYS A 170 9.41 -5.50 -6.94
CA LYS A 170 10.84 -5.55 -6.59
C LYS A 170 11.34 -4.18 -6.14
N PHE A 171 11.02 -3.12 -6.88
CA PHE A 171 11.38 -1.76 -6.49
C PHE A 171 10.71 -1.34 -5.17
N MET A 172 9.47 -1.77 -4.92
CA MET A 172 8.78 -1.53 -3.65
C MET A 172 9.46 -2.23 -2.48
N PHE A 173 10.04 -3.42 -2.69
CA PHE A 173 10.88 -4.07 -1.67
C PHE A 173 12.13 -3.24 -1.36
N GLU A 174 12.90 -2.88 -2.39
CA GLU A 174 14.13 -2.09 -2.23
C GLU A 174 13.83 -0.75 -1.55
N TYR A 175 12.72 -0.12 -1.94
CA TYR A 175 12.19 1.08 -1.31
C TYR A 175 11.88 0.87 0.17
N ALA A 176 11.20 -0.22 0.55
CA ALA A 176 10.89 -0.53 1.94
C ALA A 176 12.14 -0.65 2.83
N CYS A 177 13.26 -1.13 2.26
CA CYS A 177 14.55 -1.22 2.94
C CYS A 177 15.33 0.11 2.97
N SER A 178 14.91 1.11 2.19
CA SER A 178 15.58 2.39 2.11
C SER A 178 15.22 3.32 3.27
N SER A 179 16.13 4.23 3.63
CA SER A 179 15.86 5.31 4.60
C SER A 179 14.80 6.31 4.13
N SER A 180 14.45 6.27 2.84
CA SER A 180 13.48 7.16 2.22
C SER A 180 12.04 6.69 2.43
N CYS A 181 11.83 5.43 2.82
CA CYS A 181 10.52 4.90 3.14
C CYS A 181 9.96 5.52 4.43
N GLN A 182 8.82 6.20 4.30
CA GLN A 182 8.19 6.87 5.43
C GLN A 182 7.25 5.90 6.17
N ASP A 183 6.46 5.13 5.42
CA ASP A 183 5.51 4.17 5.99
C ASP A 183 5.77 2.74 5.49
N VAL A 184 6.79 2.13 6.08
CA VAL A 184 7.12 0.73 5.82
C VAL A 184 5.92 -0.20 6.10
N THR A 185 5.03 0.13 7.04
CA THR A 185 3.87 -0.74 7.34
C THR A 185 2.92 -0.78 6.16
N PHE A 186 2.66 0.37 5.55
CA PHE A 186 1.79 0.49 4.39
C PHE A 186 2.37 -0.25 3.16
N VAL A 187 3.68 -0.13 2.93
CA VAL A 187 4.37 -0.87 1.87
C VAL A 187 4.31 -2.37 2.10
N LEU A 188 4.62 -2.83 3.32
CA LEU A 188 4.54 -4.24 3.69
C LEU A 188 3.12 -4.80 3.56
N ALA A 189 2.10 -4.03 3.92
CA ALA A 189 0.71 -4.42 3.73
C ALA A 189 0.37 -4.67 2.26
N SER A 190 0.79 -3.75 1.38
CA SER A 190 0.59 -3.87 -0.07
C SER A 190 1.29 -5.11 -0.64
N LEU A 191 2.56 -5.33 -0.29
CA LEU A 191 3.33 -6.50 -0.71
C LEU A 191 2.71 -7.81 -0.19
N SER A 192 2.32 -7.85 1.08
CA SER A 192 1.74 -9.04 1.70
C SER A 192 0.40 -9.44 1.08
N ALA A 193 -0.42 -8.47 0.66
CA ALA A 193 -1.69 -8.73 -0.01
C ALA A 193 -1.48 -9.39 -1.39
N VAL A 194 -0.46 -8.96 -2.13
CA VAL A 194 -0.10 -9.57 -3.42
C VAL A 194 0.44 -10.98 -3.22
N VAL A 195 1.33 -11.19 -2.25
CA VAL A 195 1.87 -12.52 -1.92
C VAL A 195 0.77 -13.48 -1.49
N GLN A 196 -0.14 -13.03 -0.62
CA GLN A 196 -1.23 -13.88 -0.15
C GLN A 196 -2.11 -14.41 -1.29
N THR A 197 -2.32 -13.61 -2.34
CA THR A 197 -3.25 -13.93 -3.42
C THR A 197 -2.59 -14.65 -4.59
N ARG A 198 -1.33 -14.34 -4.89
CA ARG A 198 -0.62 -14.89 -6.06
C ARG A 198 0.54 -15.83 -5.72
N GLY A 199 0.86 -15.97 -4.45
CA GLY A 199 1.98 -16.73 -3.95
C GLY A 199 3.30 -15.96 -4.01
N GLU A 200 4.34 -16.52 -3.39
CA GLU A 200 5.66 -15.87 -3.25
C GLU A 200 6.41 -15.63 -4.58
N ASN A 201 6.14 -16.44 -5.62
CA ASN A 201 6.83 -16.37 -6.91
C ASN A 201 6.68 -15.01 -7.62
N VAL A 202 5.64 -14.25 -7.29
CA VAL A 202 5.38 -12.92 -7.88
C VAL A 202 6.39 -11.85 -7.48
N LEU A 203 7.04 -12.03 -6.32
CA LEU A 203 8.07 -11.11 -5.88
C LEU A 203 9.37 -11.37 -6.64
N ASN A 204 9.56 -12.58 -7.19
CA ASN A 204 10.82 -13.01 -7.80
C ASN A 204 12.03 -12.71 -6.89
N ILE A 205 11.83 -12.88 -5.58
CA ILE A 205 12.83 -12.62 -4.56
C ILE A 205 13.46 -13.92 -4.09
N ASP A 206 14.72 -13.82 -3.71
CA ASP A 206 15.40 -14.90 -2.99
C ASP A 206 14.84 -15.03 -1.55
N PRO A 207 15.07 -16.18 -0.88
CA PRO A 207 14.62 -16.40 0.49
C PRO A 207 15.15 -15.37 1.51
N ASP A 208 16.37 -14.84 1.34
CA ASP A 208 16.95 -13.89 2.29
C ASP A 208 16.21 -12.55 2.24
N THR A 209 15.81 -12.13 1.04
CA THR A 209 14.93 -10.99 0.81
C THR A 209 13.58 -11.16 1.51
N PHE A 210 12.98 -12.36 1.45
CA PHE A 210 11.74 -12.65 2.18
C PHE A 210 11.96 -12.61 3.70
N TYR A 211 13.05 -13.18 4.22
CA TYR A 211 13.38 -13.12 5.64
C TYR A 211 13.61 -11.68 6.14
N THR A 212 14.11 -10.81 5.27
CA THR A 212 14.25 -9.38 5.57
C THR A 212 12.88 -8.73 5.77
N LEU A 213 11.92 -8.97 4.86
CA LEU A 213 10.53 -8.51 5.01
C LEU A 213 9.88 -9.01 6.30
N MET A 214 10.05 -10.30 6.61
CA MET A 214 9.53 -10.91 7.83
C MET A 214 10.15 -10.28 9.06
N THR A 215 11.47 -10.07 9.07
CA THR A 215 12.18 -9.41 10.17
C THR A 215 11.67 -7.99 10.40
N MET A 216 11.42 -7.23 9.33
CA MET A 216 10.86 -5.89 9.42
C MET A 216 9.46 -5.91 10.04
N ALA A 217 8.56 -6.78 9.53
CA ALA A 217 7.19 -6.91 10.03
C ALA A 217 7.14 -7.37 11.50
N VAL A 218 7.97 -8.34 11.90
CA VAL A 218 8.08 -8.80 13.30
C VAL A 218 8.60 -7.68 14.20
N SER A 219 9.61 -6.93 13.74
CA SER A 219 10.16 -5.81 14.52
C SER A 219 9.11 -4.74 14.77
N ARG A 220 8.22 -4.46 13.79
CA ARG A 220 7.11 -3.51 13.99
C ARG A 220 6.09 -4.01 15.01
N LEU A 221 5.71 -5.30 14.92
CA LEU A 221 4.81 -5.93 15.89
C LEU A 221 5.36 -5.84 17.33
N GLU A 222 6.67 -6.03 17.50
CA GLU A 222 7.35 -5.93 18.79
C GLU A 222 7.38 -4.50 19.33
N GLN A 223 7.85 -3.54 18.51
CA GLN A 223 8.22 -2.19 18.94
C GLN A 223 7.02 -1.26 19.19
N THR A 224 5.92 -1.42 18.45
CA THR A 224 4.77 -0.53 18.62
C THR A 224 4.07 -0.79 19.97
N SER A 225 3.63 0.28 20.62
CA SER A 225 2.79 0.22 21.83
C SER A 225 1.29 0.27 21.51
N VAL A 226 0.92 0.62 20.28
CA VAL A 226 -0.46 0.79 19.83
C VAL A 226 -1.02 -0.56 19.38
N MET A 227 -2.14 -1.00 19.97
CA MET A 227 -2.71 -2.33 19.68
C MET A 227 -3.17 -2.46 18.23
N GLU A 228 -3.77 -1.42 17.65
CA GLU A 228 -4.22 -1.41 16.25
C GLU A 228 -3.06 -1.66 15.28
N GLU A 229 -1.88 -1.06 15.53
CA GLU A 229 -0.67 -1.29 14.74
C GLU A 229 -0.09 -2.70 14.93
N LYS A 230 -0.20 -3.28 16.14
CA LYS A 230 0.16 -4.68 16.39
C LYS A 230 -0.72 -5.61 15.57
N ILE A 231 -2.03 -5.35 15.54
CA ILE A 231 -2.99 -6.15 14.77
C ILE A 231 -2.72 -5.99 13.28
N ALA A 232 -2.43 -4.78 12.80
CA ALA A 232 -2.04 -4.55 11.41
C ALA A 232 -0.77 -5.35 11.04
N SER A 233 0.26 -5.31 11.89
CA SER A 233 1.50 -6.08 11.69
C SER A 233 1.24 -7.59 11.71
N ALA A 234 0.36 -8.06 12.59
CA ALA A 234 -0.02 -9.47 12.64
C ALA A 234 -0.76 -9.92 11.37
N LYS A 235 -1.63 -9.07 10.81
CA LYS A 235 -2.30 -9.32 9.52
C LYS A 235 -1.29 -9.42 8.38
N ILE A 236 -0.33 -8.49 8.31
CA ILE A 236 0.75 -8.50 7.31
C ILE A 236 1.53 -9.82 7.38
N LEU A 237 1.98 -10.22 8.57
CA LEU A 237 2.71 -11.47 8.78
C LEU A 237 1.87 -12.69 8.37
N THR A 238 0.58 -12.69 8.72
CA THR A 238 -0.35 -13.76 8.35
C THR A 238 -0.48 -13.88 6.83
N SER A 239 -0.64 -12.74 6.13
CA SER A 239 -0.76 -12.68 4.68
C SER A 239 0.49 -13.19 3.97
N PHE A 240 1.69 -12.77 4.41
CA PHE A 240 2.94 -13.31 3.87
C PHE A 240 3.04 -14.82 4.06
N LEU A 241 2.88 -15.31 5.29
CA LEU A 241 3.01 -16.75 5.58
C LEU A 241 1.97 -17.59 4.84
N THR A 242 0.77 -17.07 4.61
CA THR A 242 -0.28 -17.77 3.86
C THR A 242 0.08 -17.93 2.39
N GLY A 243 0.77 -16.94 1.79
CA GLY A 243 1.17 -16.97 0.39
C GLY A 243 2.49 -17.70 0.11
N VAL A 244 3.23 -18.10 1.15
CA VAL A 244 4.49 -18.83 1.01
C VAL A 244 4.24 -20.33 0.95
N ALA A 245 4.92 -21.01 0.01
CA ALA A 245 4.76 -22.45 -0.19
C ALA A 245 6.10 -23.19 -0.33
N THR A 246 7.11 -22.57 -0.93
CA THR A 246 8.42 -23.18 -1.23
C THR A 246 9.53 -22.68 -0.33
N ILE A 247 9.40 -21.48 0.25
CA ILE A 247 10.38 -20.96 1.21
C ILE A 247 10.31 -21.79 2.49
N GLU A 248 11.40 -22.49 2.80
CA GLU A 248 11.51 -23.23 4.05
C GLU A 248 11.58 -22.26 5.23
N ILE A 249 10.74 -22.49 6.24
CA ILE A 249 10.73 -21.71 7.48
C ILE A 249 11.10 -22.66 8.62
N ASN A 250 12.15 -22.32 9.37
CA ASN A 250 12.63 -23.13 10.47
C ASN A 250 12.51 -22.40 11.82
N ALA A 251 12.37 -23.15 12.91
CA ALA A 251 12.22 -22.61 14.26
C ALA A 251 13.46 -21.87 14.80
N GLN A 252 14.63 -22.02 14.16
CA GLN A 252 15.90 -21.43 14.59
C GLN A 252 16.16 -20.06 13.95
N MET A 253 15.34 -19.65 12.98
CA MET A 253 15.42 -18.33 12.37
C MET A 253 15.14 -17.24 13.41
N ASP A 254 16.00 -16.21 13.43
CA ASP A 254 15.90 -15.11 14.40
C ASP A 254 14.52 -14.44 14.42
N TRP A 255 13.93 -14.19 13.25
CA TRP A 255 12.61 -13.58 13.15
C TRP A 255 11.50 -14.51 13.66
N VAL A 256 11.63 -15.83 13.51
CA VAL A 256 10.68 -16.82 14.03
C VAL A 256 10.75 -16.86 15.56
N ILE A 257 11.95 -16.93 16.12
CA ILE A 257 12.17 -16.92 17.58
C ILE A 257 11.55 -15.65 18.18
N LYS A 258 11.84 -14.48 17.59
CA LYS A 258 11.28 -13.19 18.04
C LYS A 258 9.75 -13.17 17.93
N LEU A 259 9.19 -13.63 16.80
CA LEU A 259 7.75 -13.67 16.59
C LEU A 259 7.06 -14.54 17.66
N VAL A 260 7.59 -15.73 17.92
CA VAL A 260 7.07 -16.65 18.94
C VAL A 260 7.10 -16.00 20.32
N GLN A 261 8.20 -15.34 20.69
CA GLN A 261 8.32 -14.63 21.96
C GLN A 261 7.29 -13.50 22.11
N VAL A 262 7.04 -12.75 21.03
CA VAL A 262 6.03 -11.67 21.02
C VAL A 262 4.61 -12.24 21.13
N LEU A 263 4.29 -13.29 20.37
CA LEU A 263 2.98 -13.96 20.42
C LEU A 263 2.70 -14.57 21.80
N HIS A 264 3.71 -15.19 22.43
CA HIS A 264 3.63 -15.68 23.81
C HIS A 264 3.23 -14.59 24.80
N LYS A 265 3.82 -13.39 24.67
CA LYS A 265 3.49 -12.24 25.52
C LYS A 265 2.06 -11.75 25.24
N LEU A 266 1.69 -11.58 23.97
CA LEU A 266 0.41 -11.00 23.57
C LEU A 266 -0.79 -11.88 23.92
N ILE A 267 -0.70 -13.20 23.71
CA ILE A 267 -1.81 -14.13 24.01
C ILE A 267 -2.04 -14.31 25.52
N ARG A 268 -1.04 -14.04 26.35
CA ARG A 268 -1.20 -14.00 27.81
C ARG A 268 -1.90 -12.73 28.29
N LEU A 269 -2.02 -11.70 27.44
CA LEU A 269 -2.78 -10.50 27.78
C LEU A 269 -4.27 -10.78 27.67
N LYS A 270 -5.06 -10.13 28.53
CA LYS A 270 -6.52 -10.15 28.43
C LYS A 270 -6.96 -9.18 27.33
N LEU A 271 -6.88 -9.65 26.08
CA LEU A 271 -7.28 -8.89 24.90
C LEU A 271 -8.80 -8.95 24.66
N ALA A 272 -9.32 -8.03 23.86
CA ALA A 272 -10.67 -8.17 23.33
C ALA A 272 -10.75 -9.39 22.38
N PRO A 273 -11.92 -10.02 22.19
CA PRO A 273 -12.06 -11.20 21.33
C PRO A 273 -11.55 -10.98 19.90
N ASP A 274 -11.95 -9.87 19.27
CA ASP A 274 -11.55 -9.52 17.90
C ASP A 274 -10.02 -9.35 17.77
N ASP A 275 -9.39 -8.70 18.76
CA ASP A 275 -7.94 -8.52 18.80
C ASP A 275 -7.22 -9.87 18.97
N CYS A 276 -7.77 -10.75 19.82
CA CYS A 276 -7.24 -12.08 20.06
C CYS A 276 -7.26 -12.93 18.77
N GLN A 277 -8.36 -12.88 18.02
CA GLN A 277 -8.53 -13.63 16.77
C GLN A 277 -7.42 -13.32 15.75
N GLY A 278 -7.01 -12.06 15.64
CA GLY A 278 -5.92 -11.65 14.75
C GLY A 278 -4.59 -12.35 15.07
N PHE A 279 -4.23 -12.44 16.35
CA PHE A 279 -3.00 -13.12 16.79
C PHE A 279 -3.11 -14.65 16.74
N LEU A 280 -4.28 -15.20 17.04
CA LEU A 280 -4.53 -16.64 16.91
C LEU A 280 -4.43 -17.11 15.46
N SER A 281 -4.95 -16.33 14.51
CA SER A 281 -4.79 -16.58 13.07
C SER A 281 -3.31 -16.66 12.68
N LEU A 282 -2.50 -15.69 13.15
CA LEU A 282 -1.07 -15.70 12.92
C LEU A 282 -0.37 -16.94 13.52
N VAL A 283 -0.73 -17.34 14.74
CA VAL A 283 -0.22 -18.59 15.34
C VAL A 283 -0.57 -19.79 14.46
N CYS A 284 -1.82 -19.91 14.03
CA CYS A 284 -2.28 -21.03 13.19
C CYS A 284 -1.49 -21.13 11.89
N VAL A 285 -1.30 -20.01 11.19
CA VAL A 285 -0.54 -19.99 9.93
C VAL A 285 0.94 -20.28 10.18
N LEU A 286 1.54 -19.75 11.25
CA LEU A 286 2.93 -20.04 11.61
C LEU A 286 3.15 -21.52 11.93
N VAL A 287 2.23 -22.17 12.68
CA VAL A 287 2.30 -23.62 12.93
C VAL A 287 2.12 -24.42 11.65
N SER A 288 1.25 -23.97 10.76
CA SER A 288 0.99 -24.68 9.49
C SER A 288 2.18 -24.63 8.54
N THR A 289 2.91 -23.51 8.55
CA THR A 289 4.05 -23.26 7.65
C THR A 289 5.37 -23.79 8.20
N ALA A 290 5.67 -23.51 9.48
CA ALA A 290 6.93 -23.86 10.10
C ALA A 290 6.84 -25.11 11.00
N GLY A 291 5.65 -25.67 11.19
CA GLY A 291 5.39 -26.82 12.06
C GLY A 291 5.17 -26.46 13.54
N PRO A 292 4.57 -27.35 14.34
CA PRO A 292 4.22 -27.06 15.74
C PRO A 292 5.45 -26.91 16.67
N HIS A 293 6.61 -27.35 16.21
CA HIS A 293 7.85 -27.29 16.99
C HIS A 293 8.41 -25.87 17.15
N VAL A 294 7.90 -24.88 16.40
CA VAL A 294 8.27 -23.46 16.59
C VAL A 294 7.96 -22.94 18.00
N PHE A 295 6.97 -23.53 18.68
CA PHE A 295 6.63 -23.20 20.06
C PHE A 295 7.32 -24.10 21.10
N ASN A 296 8.22 -25.01 20.69
CA ASN A 296 8.90 -25.98 21.57
C ASN A 296 10.27 -25.52 22.11
N TYR A 297 10.56 -24.21 22.13
CA TYR A 297 11.79 -23.71 22.76
C TYR A 297 11.74 -23.99 24.28
N ASP A 298 12.37 -25.11 24.66
CA ASP A 298 12.61 -25.66 25.99
C ASP A 298 11.42 -25.77 26.97
N ILE A 299 10.87 -26.99 27.09
CA ILE A 299 10.29 -27.60 28.30
C ILE A 299 9.10 -26.85 29.00
N ARG A 300 7.93 -27.49 29.01
CA ARG A 300 6.67 -27.15 29.74
C ARG A 300 5.87 -25.93 29.28
N GLU A 301 6.49 -24.81 28.92
CA GLU A 301 5.73 -23.59 28.56
C GLU A 301 5.10 -23.65 27.16
N GLY A 302 5.77 -24.26 26.18
CA GLY A 302 5.26 -24.40 24.79
C GLY A 302 3.96 -25.20 24.69
N CYS A 303 3.89 -26.34 25.39
CA CYS A 303 2.65 -27.13 25.47
C CYS A 303 1.54 -26.39 26.22
N HIS A 304 1.88 -25.57 27.23
CA HIS A 304 0.88 -24.74 27.91
C HIS A 304 0.37 -23.65 26.98
N PHE A 305 1.25 -23.01 26.20
CA PHE A 305 0.86 -22.00 25.22
C PHE A 305 -0.07 -22.57 24.14
N LEU A 306 0.29 -23.71 23.53
CA LEU A 306 -0.57 -24.38 22.55
C LEU A 306 -1.90 -24.82 23.19
N LYS A 307 -1.89 -25.29 24.44
CA LYS A 307 -3.13 -25.56 25.19
C LYS A 307 -3.95 -24.30 25.45
N THR A 308 -3.32 -23.16 25.73
CA THR A 308 -3.99 -21.87 25.90
C THR A 308 -4.62 -21.39 24.59
N VAL A 309 -3.91 -21.55 23.46
CA VAL A 309 -4.41 -21.28 22.11
C VAL A 309 -5.61 -22.17 21.79
N VAL A 310 -5.48 -23.49 21.98
CA VAL A 310 -6.60 -24.45 21.79
C VAL A 310 -7.77 -24.13 22.70
N ALA A 311 -7.51 -23.73 23.95
CA ALA A 311 -8.57 -23.33 24.90
C ALA A 311 -9.29 -22.06 24.44
N HIS A 312 -8.59 -21.06 23.90
CA HIS A 312 -9.25 -19.88 23.33
C HIS A 312 -10.11 -20.24 22.12
N ILE A 313 -9.59 -21.08 21.22
CA ILE A 313 -10.33 -21.56 20.04
C ILE A 313 -11.57 -22.38 20.45
N SER A 314 -11.47 -23.19 21.52
CA SER A 314 -12.56 -24.08 21.96
C SER A 314 -13.67 -23.38 22.76
N VAL A 315 -13.45 -22.14 23.22
CA VAL A 315 -14.45 -21.34 23.94
C VAL A 315 -15.33 -20.52 22.98
N GLU A 316 -14.90 -20.35 21.73
CA GLU A 316 -15.63 -19.61 20.69
C GLU A 316 -16.49 -20.50 19.76
N VAL A 317 -16.50 -21.83 19.97
CA VAL A 317 -17.34 -22.82 19.25
C VAL A 317 -18.48 -23.30 20.13
#